data_AF-A0A9D8RMH0-F1
#
_entry.id   AF-A0A9D8RMH0-F1
#
_cell.length_a   1.000
_cell.length_b   1.000
_cell.length_c   1.000
_cell.angle_alpha   90.00
_cell.angle_beta   90.00
_cell.angle_gamma   90.00
#
_symmetry.space_group_name_H-M   'P 1'
#
loop_
_entity.id
_entity.type
_entity.pdbx_description
1 polymer ?
#
loop_
_entity_poly.entity_id
_entity_poly.type
_entity_poly.pdbx_seq_one_letter_code
_entity_poly.pdbx_strand_id
1 'polypeptide(L)'
;KAELAKVQYQGALHLFPVPESGWRPKVYTCSSVDRTGLEEVWKGVEEYLDHIQANGYYDANRNRQNKYWMYESINEVLKSSFYLNPAIASRIEEVEQRVLDAKLSSFIAAKELLDIYFSENHKE
;
A
#
# COMPACT_ATOMS: atom_id res chain seq x y z
N LYS A 1 -11.59 25.72 -17.32
CA LYS A 1 -11.98 24.60 -16.42
C LYS A 1 -10.83 24.14 -15.54
N ALA A 2 -9.64 23.87 -16.08
CA ALA A 2 -8.47 23.43 -15.30
C ALA A 2 -8.03 24.42 -14.21
N GLU A 3 -7.99 25.72 -14.49
CA GLU A 3 -7.61 26.73 -13.47
C GLU A 3 -8.57 26.79 -12.28
N LEU A 4 -9.88 26.63 -12.51
CA LEU A 4 -10.86 26.56 -11.43
C LEU A 4 -10.62 25.32 -10.55
N ALA A 5 -10.36 24.17 -11.17
CA ALA A 5 -10.03 22.94 -10.45
C ALA A 5 -8.72 23.10 -9.64
N LYS A 6 -7.68 23.72 -10.22
CA LYS A 6 -6.43 24.01 -9.52
C LYS A 6 -6.66 24.81 -8.24
N VAL A 7 -7.45 25.89 -8.31
CA VAL A 7 -7.80 26.70 -7.13
C VAL A 7 -8.56 25.88 -6.08
N GLN A 8 -9.53 25.07 -6.51
CA GLN A 8 -10.30 24.20 -5.61
C GLN A 8 -9.41 23.17 -4.89
N TYR A 9 -8.54 22.47 -5.63
CA TYR A 9 -7.60 21.51 -5.05
C TYR A 9 -6.58 22.19 -4.14
N GLN A 10 -6.05 23.34 -4.52
CA GLN A 10 -5.08 24.07 -3.71
C GLN A 10 -5.70 24.55 -2.39
N GLY A 11 -6.95 25.03 -2.42
CA GLY A 11 -7.71 25.36 -1.22
C GLY A 11 -7.94 24.14 -0.33
N ALA A 12 -8.39 23.03 -0.91
CA ALA A 12 -8.64 21.80 -0.16
C ALA A 12 -7.38 21.21 0.49
N LEU A 13 -6.25 21.17 -0.24
CA LEU A 13 -4.97 20.66 0.27
C LEU A 13 -4.43 21.47 1.44
N HIS A 14 -4.78 22.76 1.53
CA HIS A 14 -4.39 23.61 2.65
C HIS A 14 -5.12 23.25 3.96
N LEU A 15 -6.28 22.58 3.89
CA LEU A 15 -7.05 22.16 5.06
C LEU A 15 -6.47 20.93 5.76
N PHE A 16 -5.60 20.17 5.08
CA PHE A 16 -4.92 19.03 5.68
C PHE A 16 -3.75 19.47 6.58
N PRO A 17 -3.42 18.67 7.61
CA PRO A 17 -2.23 18.91 8.43
C PRO A 17 -0.97 18.90 7.56
N VAL A 18 0.08 19.56 8.04
CA VAL A 18 1.39 19.54 7.37
C VAL A 18 1.91 18.10 7.39
N PRO A 19 2.30 17.54 6.23
CA PRO A 19 2.89 16.21 6.19
C PRO A 19 4.19 16.13 7.00
N GLU A 20 4.57 14.91 7.41
CA GLU A 20 5.85 14.68 8.12
C GLU A 20 7.07 15.18 7.33
N SER A 21 6.97 15.24 6.00
CA SER A 21 8.02 15.77 5.12
C SER A 21 8.24 17.28 5.28
N GLY A 22 7.35 18.00 5.96
CA GLY A 22 7.35 19.47 6.05
C GLY A 22 6.90 20.17 4.77
N TRP A 23 6.73 19.45 3.66
CA TRP A 23 6.36 20.02 2.37
C TRP A 23 4.85 20.16 2.21
N ARG A 24 4.38 21.37 1.89
CA ARG A 24 2.99 21.60 1.51
C ARG A 24 2.80 21.31 0.01
N PRO A 25 1.89 20.40 -0.37
CA PRO A 25 1.65 20.08 -1.77
C PRO A 25 1.25 21.32 -2.59
N LYS A 26 1.84 21.45 -3.78
CA LYS A 26 1.51 22.49 -4.77
C LYS A 26 0.63 21.87 -5.87
N VAL A 27 -0.23 22.68 -6.48
CA VAL A 27 -1.14 22.24 -7.55
C VAL A 27 -0.77 22.94 -8.86
N TYR A 28 -0.63 22.16 -9.92
CA TYR A 28 -0.23 22.63 -11.24
C TYR A 28 -1.28 22.24 -12.28
N THR A 29 -1.35 22.98 -13.37
CA THR A 29 -2.08 22.61 -14.59
C THR A 29 -1.08 22.26 -15.67
N CYS A 30 -1.34 21.21 -16.44
CA CYS A 30 -0.53 20.83 -17.58
C CYS A 30 -1.40 20.18 -18.67
N SER A 31 -0.91 20.19 -19.91
CA SER A 31 -1.48 19.48 -21.05
C SER A 31 -0.37 18.78 -21.80
N SER A 32 -0.40 17.46 -21.86
CA SER A 32 0.56 16.67 -22.65
C SER A 32 0.33 16.83 -24.14
N VAL A 33 -0.93 17.03 -24.56
CA VAL A 33 -1.32 17.26 -25.96
C VAL A 33 -0.82 18.62 -26.43
N ASP A 34 -1.06 19.67 -25.64
CA ASP A 34 -0.65 21.04 -25.97
C ASP A 34 0.79 21.35 -25.55
N ARG A 35 1.45 20.40 -24.87
CA ARG A 35 2.83 20.50 -24.34
C ARG A 35 3.04 21.73 -23.44
N THR A 36 2.08 22.01 -22.57
CA THR A 36 2.13 23.14 -21.62
C THR A 36 2.16 22.65 -20.17
N GLY A 37 2.83 23.39 -19.28
CA GLY A 37 2.82 23.11 -17.84
C GLY A 37 3.71 21.96 -17.37
N LEU A 38 4.38 21.25 -18.28
CA LEU A 38 5.21 20.08 -17.93
C LEU A 38 6.53 20.48 -17.24
N GLU A 39 7.14 21.58 -17.67
CA GLU A 39 8.37 22.10 -17.08
C GLU A 39 8.13 22.58 -15.64
N GLU A 40 7.01 23.26 -15.40
CA GLU A 40 6.62 23.72 -14.08
C GLU A 40 6.31 22.57 -13.12
N VAL A 41 5.70 21.50 -13.63
CA VAL A 41 5.49 20.26 -12.87
C VAL A 41 6.83 19.63 -12.50
N TRP A 42 7.75 19.52 -13.47
CA TRP A 42 9.07 18.92 -13.22
C TRP A 42 9.87 19.72 -12.19
N LYS A 43 9.91 21.04 -12.33
CA LYS A 43 10.54 21.93 -11.34
C LYS A 43 9.91 21.75 -9.96
N GLY A 44 8.60 21.58 -9.87
CA GLY A 44 7.92 21.28 -8.61
C GLY A 44 8.36 19.97 -7.97
N VAL A 45 8.71 18.95 -8.77
CA VAL A 45 9.28 17.69 -8.28
C VAL A 45 10.71 17.90 -7.77
N GLU A 46 11.54 18.63 -8.50
CA GLU A 46 12.92 18.95 -8.08
C GLU A 46 12.94 19.73 -6.77
N GLU A 47 12.12 20.79 -6.64
CA GLU A 47 12.01 21.58 -5.41
C GLU A 47 11.57 20.71 -4.21
N TYR A 48 10.67 19.74 -4.43
CA TYR A 48 10.27 18.81 -3.39
C TYR A 48 11.41 17.89 -2.97
N LEU A 49 12.14 17.32 -3.94
CA LEU A 49 13.29 16.45 -3.68
C LEU A 49 14.37 17.18 -2.88
N ASP A 50 14.73 18.40 -3.31
CA ASP A 50 15.69 19.25 -2.60
C ASP A 50 15.24 19.51 -1.15
N HIS A 51 13.95 19.81 -0.95
CA HIS A 51 13.40 20.05 0.38
C HIS A 51 13.52 18.83 1.30
N ILE A 52 13.10 17.65 0.83
CA ILE A 52 13.11 16.44 1.66
C ILE A 52 14.50 15.82 1.83
N GLN A 53 15.42 16.10 0.92
CA GLN A 53 16.83 15.74 1.09
C GLN A 53 17.48 16.64 2.13
N ALA A 54 17.27 17.97 2.04
CA ALA A 54 17.85 18.94 2.96
C ALA A 54 17.42 18.73 4.41
N ASN A 55 16.18 18.28 4.63
CA ASN A 55 15.65 18.03 5.98
C ASN A 55 15.81 16.56 6.46
N GLY A 56 16.47 15.70 5.66
CA GLY A 56 16.72 14.29 6.00
C GLY A 56 15.49 13.37 5.91
N TYR A 57 14.32 13.89 5.52
CA TYR A 57 13.10 13.09 5.38
C TYR A 57 13.23 12.03 4.27
N TYR A 58 13.98 12.32 3.20
CA TYR A 58 14.18 11.40 2.08
C TYR A 58 14.70 10.03 2.56
N ASP A 59 15.83 10.02 3.27
CA ASP A 59 16.46 8.80 3.76
C ASP A 59 15.62 8.11 4.83
N ALA A 60 15.05 8.87 5.76
CA ALA A 60 14.16 8.33 6.79
C ALA A 60 12.94 7.62 6.17
N ASN A 61 12.29 8.27 5.20
CA ASN A 61 11.15 7.72 4.50
C ASN A 61 11.53 6.50 3.65
N ARG A 62 12.67 6.54 2.95
CA ARG A 62 13.19 5.41 2.17
C ARG A 62 13.47 4.19 3.05
N ASN A 63 14.06 4.40 4.23
CA ASN A 63 14.30 3.32 5.20
C ASN A 63 13.00 2.71 5.73
N ARG A 64 11.98 3.54 6.00
CA ARG A 64 10.65 3.05 6.38
C ARG A 64 10.02 2.21 5.26
N GLN A 65 10.11 2.67 4.01
CA GLN A 65 9.61 1.94 2.85
C GLN A 65 10.36 0.61 2.64
N ASN A 66 11.69 0.60 2.76
CA ASN A 66 12.48 -0.62 2.64
C ASN A 66 12.08 -1.66 3.70
N LYS A 67 11.92 -1.22 4.96
CA LYS A 67 11.43 -2.08 6.04
C LYS A 67 10.03 -2.62 5.75
N TYR A 68 9.13 -1.75 5.29
CA TYR A 68 7.77 -2.14 4.91
C TYR A 68 7.79 -3.22 3.82
N TRP A 69 8.51 -2.98 2.73
CA TRP A 69 8.58 -3.92 1.60
C TRP A 69 9.24 -5.26 1.97
N MET A 70 10.20 -5.26 2.90
CA MET A 70 10.75 -6.51 3.44
C MET A 70 9.65 -7.36 4.11
N TYR A 71 8.86 -6.78 5.01
CA TYR A 71 7.76 -7.50 5.67
C TYR A 71 6.66 -7.87 4.67
N GLU A 72 6.30 -6.99 3.75
CA GLU A 72 5.26 -7.26 2.76
C GLU A 72 5.66 -8.41 1.84
N SER A 73 6.94 -8.48 1.43
CA SER A 73 7.44 -9.60 0.63
C SER A 73 7.34 -10.93 1.39
N ILE A 74 7.67 -10.94 2.69
CA ILE A 74 7.52 -12.14 3.54
C ILE A 74 6.05 -12.54 3.62
N ASN A 75 5.16 -11.59 3.90
CA ASN A 75 3.73 -11.84 4.05
C ASN A 75 3.11 -12.38 2.76
N GLU A 76 3.41 -11.77 1.61
CA GLU A 76 2.90 -12.22 0.32
C GLU A 76 3.39 -13.62 -0.02
N VAL A 77 4.68 -13.93 0.22
CA VAL A 77 5.20 -15.29 0.01
C VAL A 77 4.52 -16.30 0.93
N LEU A 78 4.36 -16.00 2.23
CA LEU A 78 3.68 -16.89 3.17
C LEU A 78 2.20 -17.09 2.82
N LYS A 79 1.53 -16.01 2.44
CA LYS A 79 0.13 -16.01 2.02
C LYS A 79 -0.06 -16.82 0.75
N SER A 80 0.73 -16.57 -0.28
CA SER A 80 0.71 -17.36 -1.51
C SER A 80 1.02 -18.83 -1.24
N SER A 81 2.04 -19.13 -0.42
CA SER A 81 2.38 -20.50 -0.02
C SER A 81 1.21 -21.22 0.64
N PHE A 82 0.48 -20.53 1.52
CA PHE A 82 -0.69 -21.07 2.19
C PHE A 82 -1.85 -21.35 1.22
N TYR A 83 -2.28 -20.36 0.44
CA TYR A 83 -3.46 -20.50 -0.44
C TYR A 83 -3.19 -21.36 -1.68
N LEU A 84 -1.95 -21.46 -2.15
CA LEU A 84 -1.58 -22.35 -3.26
C LEU A 84 -1.29 -23.79 -2.81
N ASN A 85 -1.24 -24.06 -1.51
CA ASN A 85 -1.05 -25.42 -1.00
C ASN A 85 -2.29 -26.30 -1.38
N PRO A 86 -2.11 -27.43 -2.08
CA PRO A 86 -3.23 -28.27 -2.50
C PRO A 86 -4.14 -28.79 -1.36
N ALA A 87 -3.55 -29.05 -0.18
CA ALA A 87 -4.32 -29.48 1.00
C ALA A 87 -5.21 -28.36 1.54
N ILE A 88 -4.78 -27.10 1.42
CA ILE A 88 -5.60 -25.93 1.78
C ILE A 88 -6.64 -25.64 0.72
N ALA A 89 -6.25 -25.59 -0.55
CA ALA A 89 -7.14 -25.29 -1.66
C ALA A 89 -8.34 -26.27 -1.73
N SER A 90 -8.14 -27.53 -1.34
CA SER A 90 -9.21 -28.53 -1.30
C SER A 90 -10.15 -28.44 -0.09
N ARG A 91 -9.79 -27.70 0.97
CA ARG A 91 -10.55 -27.64 2.23
C ARG A 91 -11.11 -26.25 2.56
N ILE A 92 -10.53 -25.19 2.00
CA ILE A 92 -10.86 -23.82 2.38
C ILE A 92 -12.33 -23.47 2.17
N GLU A 93 -12.92 -23.86 1.04
CA GLU A 93 -14.34 -23.58 0.75
C GLU A 93 -15.29 -24.27 1.76
N GLU A 94 -14.99 -25.51 2.16
CA GLU A 94 -15.78 -26.25 3.15
C GLU A 94 -15.73 -25.55 4.53
N VAL A 95 -14.53 -25.14 4.94
CA VAL A 95 -14.30 -24.48 6.23
C VAL A 95 -14.94 -23.09 6.25
N GLU A 96 -14.87 -22.34 5.15
CA GLU A 96 -15.56 -21.06 4.99
C GLU A 96 -17.07 -21.20 5.13
N GLN A 97 -17.68 -22.20 4.49
CA GLN A 97 -19.12 -22.46 4.64
C GLN A 97 -19.50 -22.77 6.09
N ARG A 98 -18.67 -23.53 6.83
CA ARG A 98 -18.90 -23.80 8.26
C ARG A 98 -18.86 -22.53 9.11
N VAL A 99 -18.07 -21.52 8.73
CA VAL A 99 -18.07 -20.20 9.40
C VAL A 99 -19.34 -19.42 9.07
N LEU A 100 -19.74 -19.38 7.80
CA LEU A 100 -20.96 -18.67 7.36
C LEU A 100 -22.24 -19.28 7.97
N ASP A 101 -22.25 -20.60 8.15
CA ASP A 101 -23.32 -21.34 8.82
C ASP A 101 -23.29 -21.20 10.36
N ALA A 102 -22.36 -20.42 10.92
CA ALA A 102 -22.11 -20.29 12.36
C ALA A 102 -21.80 -21.62 13.10
N LYS A 103 -21.32 -22.63 12.37
CA LYS A 103 -20.88 -23.93 12.92
C LYS A 103 -19.45 -23.86 13.48
N LEU A 104 -18.66 -22.91 13.01
CA LEU A 104 -17.32 -22.59 13.51
C LEU A 104 -17.16 -21.08 13.70
N SER A 105 -16.36 -20.69 14.69
CA SER A 105 -15.88 -19.31 14.75
C SER A 105 -14.75 -19.09 13.73
N SER A 106 -14.59 -17.85 13.27
CA SER A 106 -13.51 -17.46 12.36
C SER A 106 -12.12 -17.84 12.88
N PHE A 107 -11.90 -17.74 14.20
CA PHE A 107 -10.63 -18.10 14.83
C PHE A 107 -10.36 -19.61 14.83
N ILE A 108 -11.38 -20.43 15.07
CA ILE A 108 -11.23 -21.90 15.04
C ILE A 108 -11.00 -22.38 13.61
N ALA A 109 -11.76 -21.86 12.65
CA ALA A 109 -11.60 -22.16 11.23
C ALA A 109 -10.18 -21.80 10.71
N ALA A 110 -9.68 -20.62 11.05
CA ALA A 110 -8.33 -20.21 10.68
C ALA A 110 -7.26 -21.13 11.30
N LYS A 111 -7.43 -21.52 12.57
CA LYS A 111 -6.52 -22.47 13.24
C LYS A 111 -6.55 -23.84 12.56
N GLU A 112 -7.73 -24.37 12.26
CA GLU A 112 -7.90 -25.67 11.58
C GLU A 112 -7.14 -25.70 10.25
N LEU A 113 -7.26 -24.66 9.42
CA LEU A 113 -6.53 -24.57 8.15
C LEU A 113 -5.02 -24.39 8.35
N LEU A 114 -4.58 -23.61 9.35
CA LEU A 114 -3.16 -23.46 9.68
C LEU A 114 -2.54 -24.77 10.17
N ASP A 115 -3.25 -25.52 11.01
CA ASP A 115 -2.79 -26.83 11.50
C ASP A 115 -2.61 -27.83 10.34
N ILE A 116 -3.53 -27.84 9.35
CA ILE A 116 -3.38 -28.62 8.11
C ILE A 116 -2.12 -28.20 7.36
N TYR A 117 -1.96 -26.89 7.11
CA TYR A 117 -0.82 -26.35 6.36
C TYR A 117 0.54 -26.72 6.98
N PHE A 118 0.70 -26.57 8.30
CA PHE A 118 1.95 -26.92 8.97
C PHE A 118 2.17 -28.43 9.06
N SER A 119 1.11 -29.22 9.21
CA SER A 119 1.24 -30.69 9.29
C SER A 119 1.76 -31.33 7.99
N GLU A 120 1.44 -30.75 6.82
CA GLU A 120 1.95 -31.22 5.52
C GLU A 120 3.41 -30.80 5.31
N ASN A 121 3.76 -29.56 5.66
CA ASN A 121 5.12 -29.03 5.50
C ASN A 121 6.16 -29.68 6.43
N HIS A 122 5.74 -30.44 7.45
CA HIS A 122 6.62 -31.19 8.36
C HIS A 122 6.83 -32.67 7.95
N LYS A 123 6.28 -33.10 6.80
CA LYS A 123 6.44 -34.49 6.29
C LYS A 123 7.66 -34.71 5.39
N GLU A 124 8.45 -33.67 5.14
CA GLU A 124 9.77 -33.73 4.48
C GLU A 124 10.92 -33.77 5.50
#